data_AF-A0A967LNZ9-F1
#
_entry.id   AF-A0A967LNZ9-F1
#
_cell.length_a   1.000
_cell.length_b   1.000
_cell.length_c   1.000
_cell.angle_alpha   90.00
_cell.angle_beta   90.00
_cell.angle_gamma   90.00
#
_symmetry.space_group_name_H-M   'P 1'
#
loop_
_entity.id
_entity.type
_entity.pdbx_description
1 polymer ?
#
loop_
_entity_poly.entity_id
_entity_poly.type
_entity_poly.pdbx_seq_one_letter_code
_entity_poly.pdbx_strand_id
1 'polypeptide(L)' 'DEVPFEDVLLHATVRDHQGRKMSKSLGNGIDPLEVVERFGADALRYTVLSGAAVGTDIYLNYEDLEEAFAPG' A
#
# COMPACT_ATOMS: atom_id res chain seq x y z
N ASP A 1 -26.16 -26.71 -4.52
CA ASP A 1 -25.32 -25.61 -5.04
C ASP A 1 -25.49 -24.39 -4.17
N GLU A 2 -24.49 -24.10 -3.35
CA GLU A 2 -24.40 -22.88 -2.55
C GLU A 2 -23.34 -21.95 -3.16
N VAL A 3 -23.58 -20.65 -3.10
CA VAL A 3 -22.60 -19.65 -3.56
C VAL A 3 -21.41 -19.60 -2.58
N PRO A 4 -20.16 -19.51 -3.08
CA PRO A 4 -18.99 -19.57 -2.20
C PRO A 4 -18.80 -18.31 -1.33
N PHE A 5 -19.26 -17.14 -1.80
CA PHE A 5 -19.23 -15.88 -1.06
C PHE A 5 -20.40 -14.99 -1.48
N GLU A 6 -21.10 -14.39 -0.51
CA GLU A 6 -22.20 -13.43 -0.77
C GLU A 6 -21.67 -12.03 -1.12
N ASP A 7 -20.59 -11.61 -0.46
CA ASP A 7 -19.94 -10.32 -0.67
C ASP A 7 -18.47 -10.50 -1.04
N VAL A 8 -18.02 -9.73 -2.04
CA VAL A 8 -16.62 -9.68 -2.48
C VAL A 8 -16.15 -8.24 -2.49
N LEU A 9 -15.21 -7.90 -1.60
CA LEU A 9 -14.54 -6.60 -1.59
C LEU A 9 -13.25 -6.67 -2.41
N LEU A 10 -13.23 -5.96 -3.53
CA LEU A 10 -12.01 -5.75 -4.31
C LEU A 10 -11.31 -4.49 -3.80
N HIS A 11 -10.08 -4.64 -3.34
CA HIS A 11 -9.26 -3.52 -2.91
C HIS A 11 -8.45 -2.93 -4.07
N ALA A 12 -8.00 -1.69 -3.87
CA ALA A 12 -7.11 -0.98 -4.76
C ALA A 12 -5.78 -1.73 -5.02
N THR A 13 -5.18 -1.52 -6.19
CA THR A 13 -3.81 -1.99 -6.45
C THR A 13 -2.81 -0.92 -6.04
N VAL A 14 -1.74 -1.32 -5.34
CA VAL A 14 -0.63 -0.43 -5.03
C VAL A 14 0.23 -0.23 -6.28
N ARG A 15 0.60 1.02 -6.56
CA ARG A 15 1.37 1.47 -7.72
C ARG A 15 2.63 2.19 -7.27
N ASP A 16 3.69 2.08 -8.07
CA ASP A 16 4.89 2.90 -7.91
C ASP A 16 4.70 4.34 -8.46
N HIS A 17 5.70 5.20 -8.27
CA HIS A 17 5.75 6.58 -8.83
C HIS A 17 5.53 6.68 -10.35
N GLN A 18 5.68 5.58 -11.10
CA GLN A 18 5.44 5.54 -12.54
C GLN A 18 4.02 5.03 -12.88
N GLY A 19 3.18 4.78 -11.88
CA GLY A 19 1.84 4.23 -12.05
C GLY A 19 1.83 2.75 -12.46
N ARG A 20 2.96 2.04 -12.31
CA ARG A 20 3.02 0.60 -12.59
C ARG A 20 2.58 -0.16 -11.35
N LYS A 21 1.85 -1.25 -11.56
CA LYS A 21 1.48 -2.17 -10.47
C LYS A 21 2.74 -2.58 -9.70
N MET A 22 2.69 -2.48 -8.38
CA MET A 22 3.73 -3.01 -7.51
C MET A 22 3.74 -4.54 -7.62
N SER A 23 4.89 -5.13 -7.98
CA SER A 23 5.02 -6.57 -8.17
C SER A 23 6.47 -7.03 -8.07
N LYS A 24 6.65 -8.29 -7.63
CA LYS A 24 7.97 -8.93 -7.56
C LYS A 24 8.66 -9.02 -8.93
N SER A 25 7.90 -9.29 -9.99
CA SER A 25 8.43 -9.39 -11.36
C SER A 25 8.98 -8.08 -11.90
N LEU A 26 8.43 -6.94 -11.47
CA LEU A 26 8.92 -5.62 -11.85
C LEU A 26 10.01 -5.09 -10.90
N GLY A 27 10.25 -5.79 -9.78
CA GLY A 27 11.24 -5.37 -8.78
C GLY A 27 10.93 -4.01 -8.14
N ASN A 28 9.68 -3.54 -8.24
CA ASN A 28 9.25 -2.21 -7.78
C ASN A 28 8.49 -2.28 -6.44
N GLY A 29 8.70 -3.35 -5.68
CA GLY A 29 8.10 -3.54 -4.36
C GLY A 29 8.85 -2.76 -3.28
N ILE A 30 8.10 -2.18 -2.34
CA ILE A 30 8.61 -1.68 -1.07
C ILE A 30 8.61 -2.85 -0.08
N ASP A 31 9.69 -3.02 0.69
CA ASP A 31 9.71 -4.03 1.75
C ASP A 31 8.93 -3.50 2.96
N PRO A 32 7.78 -4.11 3.31
CA PRO A 32 6.98 -3.64 4.44
C PRO A 32 7.72 -3.74 5.78
N LEU A 33 8.67 -4.68 5.93
CA LEU A 33 9.43 -4.82 7.18
C LEU A 33 10.42 -3.68 7.37
N GLU A 34 11.05 -3.20 6.29
CA GLU A 34 11.91 -2.01 6.35
C GLU A 34 11.11 -0.78 6.79
N VAL A 35 9.90 -0.60 6.26
CA VAL A 35 9.01 0.50 6.66
C VAL A 35 8.61 0.38 8.13
N VAL A 36 8.31 -0.84 8.60
CA VAL A 36 7.99 -1.10 10.01
C VAL A 36 9.17 -0.80 10.93
N GLU A 37 10.38 -1.19 10.54
CA GLU A 37 11.60 -0.90 11.32
C GLU A 37 11.88 0.60 11.41
N ARG A 38 11.61 1.36 10.34
CA ARG A 38 11.87 2.79 10.26
C ARG A 38 10.79 3.67 10.90
N PHE A 39 9.52 3.34 10.67
CA PHE A 39 8.38 4.22 11.01
C PHE A 39 7.31 3.53 11.88
N GLY A 40 7.40 2.22 12.08
CA GLY A 40 6.41 1.44 12.84
C GLY A 40 5.27 0.89 11.99
N ALA A 41 4.62 -0.16 12.49
CA ALA A 41 3.52 -0.82 11.80
C ALA A 41 2.27 0.07 11.63
N ASP A 42 2.01 0.94 12.60
CA ASP A 42 0.86 1.84 12.54
C ASP A 42 1.02 2.91 11.46
N ALA A 43 2.24 3.42 11.24
CA ALA A 43 2.54 4.33 10.13
C ALA A 43 2.25 3.68 8.78
N LEU A 44 2.73 2.44 8.56
CA LEU A 44 2.45 1.68 7.35
C LEU A 44 0.95 1.45 7.14
N ARG A 45 0.23 0.98 8.17
CA ARG A 45 -1.22 0.73 8.10
C ARG A 45 -2.00 2.00 7.80
N TYR A 46 -1.69 3.09 8.48
CA TYR A 46 -2.36 4.38 8.27
C TYR A 46 -2.15 4.88 6.84
N THR A 47 -0.92 4.84 6.33
CA THR A 47 -0.60 5.28 4.97
C THR A 47 -1.43 4.54 3.93
N VAL A 48 -1.40 3.20 3.96
CA VAL A 48 -2.13 2.38 2.99
C VAL A 48 -3.64 2.60 3.09
N LEU A 49 -4.20 2.66 4.30
CA LEU A 49 -5.64 2.88 4.49
C LEU A 49 -6.08 4.28 4.08
N SER A 50 -5.26 5.30 4.32
CA SER A 50 -5.56 6.69 3.95
C SER A 50 -5.57 6.92 2.43
N GLY A 51 -4.74 6.20 1.69
CA GLY A 51 -4.70 6.22 0.23
C GLY A 51 -5.72 5.28 -0.44
N ALA A 52 -6.31 4.34 0.31
CA ALA A 52 -7.20 3.31 -0.22
C ALA A 52 -8.66 3.78 -0.40
N ALA A 53 -8.88 4.92 -1.06
CA ALA A 53 -10.23 5.31 -1.44
C ALA A 53 -10.85 4.25 -2.36
N VAL A 54 -12.15 3.97 -2.16
CA VAL A 54 -12.83 2.88 -2.86
C VAL A 54 -12.78 3.10 -4.38
N GLY A 55 -12.23 2.12 -5.10
CA GLY A 55 -12.17 2.11 -6.57
C GLY A 55 -11.00 2.87 -7.19
N THR A 56 -10.08 3.44 -6.40
CA THR A 56 -8.88 4.11 -6.91
C THR A 56 -7.62 3.40 -6.47
N ASP A 57 -6.60 3.36 -7.33
CA ASP A 57 -5.31 2.79 -6.98
C ASP A 57 -4.55 3.64 -5.95
N ILE A 58 -3.68 2.97 -5.18
CA ILE A 58 -2.85 3.61 -4.15
C ILE A 58 -1.48 3.87 -4.77
N TYR A 59 -1.03 5.12 -4.78
CA TYR A 59 0.36 5.45 -5.12
C TYR A 59 1.17 5.45 -3.83
N LEU A 60 2.24 4.66 -3.79
CA LEU A 60 3.07 4.55 -2.61
C LEU A 60 4.55 4.58 -2.99
N ASN A 61 5.27 5.54 -2.44
CA ASN A 61 6.71 5.67 -2.53
C ASN A 61 7.34 5.74 -1.13
N TYR A 62 8.66 5.53 -1.07
CA TYR A 62 9.38 5.69 0.20
C TYR A 62 9.34 7.15 0.67
N GLU A 63 9.34 8.12 -0.25
CA GLU A 63 9.23 9.53 0.09
C GLU A 63 7.90 9.87 0.78
N ASP A 64 6.79 9.24 0.37
CA ASP A 64 5.46 9.47 0.98
C ASP A 64 5.46 9.02 2.45
N LEU A 65 6.18 7.94 2.76
CA LEU A 65 6.34 7.41 4.12
C LEU A 65 7.29 8.30 4.95
N GLU A 66 8.35 8.81 4.34
CA GLU A 66 9.26 9.77 4.97
C GLU A 66 8.56 11.10 5.28
N GLU A 67 7.81 11.69 4.34
CA GLU A 67 7.08 12.94 4.58
C GLU A 67 6.01 12.80 5.67
N ALA A 68 5.29 11.68 5.70
CA ALA A 68 4.23 11.47 6.66
C ALA A 68 4.73 11.16 8.09
N PHE A 69 5.92 10.56 8.24
CA PHE A 69 6.39 10.01 9.51
C PHE A 69 7.86 10.29 9.84
N ALA A 70 8.53 11.21 9.14
CA ALA A 70 9.91 11.58 9.46
C ALA A 70 10.03 11.99 10.93
N PRO A 71 10.98 11.41 11.70
CA PRO A 71 11.34 11.97 12.99
C PRO A 71 11.96 13.34 12.72
N GLY A 72 11.31 14.39 13.21
CA GLY A 72 11.81 15.77 13.13
C GLY A 72 13.19 15.95 13.78
#